data_AF-A0A0L0V9V8-F1
#
_entry.id   AF-A0A0L0V9V8-F1
#
_cell.length_a   1.000
_cell.length_b   1.000
_cell.length_c   1.000
_cell.angle_alpha   90.00
_cell.angle_beta   90.00
_cell.angle_gamma   90.00
#
_symmetry.space_group_name_H-M   'P 1'
#
loop_
_entity.id
_entity.type
_entity.pdbx_description
1 polymer ?
#
loop_
_entity_poly.entity_id
_entity_poly.type
_entity_poly.pdbx_seq_one_letter_code
_entity_poly.pdbx_strand_id
1 'polypeptide(L)'
;MSIMNSVQRGYIPLVLIALIVSLQAVLAGKEVACDAHFWADEGPNPRISCVTFEYPDRDYHCKPHSCTAPAKKGTQSWDKLQFGPCHRSGHPKVQITHVKQYFRGLGSVAVQDKAGDWWECNYFEDGEGNNGAITCTDCGSN
;
A
#
# COMPACT_ATOMS: atom_id res chain seq x y z
N MET A 1 7.53 43.47 -39.00
CA MET A 1 6.59 42.74 -38.12
C MET A 1 6.65 41.26 -38.49
N SER A 2 7.50 40.44 -37.85
CA SER A 2 7.50 38.98 -38.10
C SER A 2 8.07 38.13 -36.96
N ILE A 3 8.38 38.73 -35.81
CA ILE A 3 9.02 38.03 -34.69
C ILE A 3 7.98 37.67 -33.62
N MET A 4 6.97 38.53 -33.40
CA MET A 4 5.90 38.29 -32.41
C MET A 4 5.05 37.04 -32.70
N ASN A 5 4.97 36.61 -33.96
CA ASN A 5 4.16 35.47 -34.38
C ASN A 5 4.86 34.11 -34.15
N SER A 6 6.20 34.10 -34.12
CA SER A 6 6.99 32.88 -33.90
C SER A 6 7.11 32.56 -32.42
N VAL A 7 7.22 33.58 -31.57
CA VAL A 7 7.19 33.43 -30.12
C VAL A 7 5.78 32.96 -29.71
N GLN A 8 4.72 33.58 -30.28
CA GLN A 8 3.36 33.02 -30.56
C GLN A 8 3.08 31.55 -30.26
N ARG A 9 3.88 30.74 -30.95
CA ARG A 9 3.57 29.36 -31.31
C ARG A 9 4.30 28.36 -30.43
N GLY A 10 5.35 28.80 -29.72
CA GLY A 10 6.17 27.96 -28.84
C GLY A 10 5.64 27.86 -27.42
N TYR A 11 4.95 28.88 -26.90
CA TYR A 11 4.41 28.84 -25.53
C TYR A 11 3.16 27.99 -25.38
N ILE A 12 2.28 27.95 -26.38
CA ILE A 12 1.06 27.15 -26.33
C ILE A 12 1.39 25.66 -26.02
N PRO A 13 2.32 24.99 -26.73
CA PRO A 13 2.67 23.62 -26.40
C PRO A 13 3.42 23.51 -25.06
N LEU A 14 4.27 24.47 -24.68
CA LEU A 14 4.96 24.47 -23.38
C LEU A 14 4.00 24.58 -22.19
N VAL A 15 3.00 25.45 -22.28
CA VAL A 15 1.95 25.60 -21.27
C VAL A 15 1.10 24.35 -21.19
N LEU A 16 0.78 23.72 -22.33
CA LEU A 16 0.06 22.45 -22.34
C LEU A 16 0.84 21.34 -21.63
N ILE A 17 2.14 21.21 -21.92
CA ILE A 17 3.01 20.22 -21.27
C ILE A 17 3.09 20.49 -19.77
N ALA A 18 3.28 21.75 -19.37
CA ALA A 18 3.30 22.12 -17.96
C ALA A 18 1.97 21.78 -17.26
N LEU A 19 0.83 22.08 -17.88
CA LEU A 19 -0.49 21.73 -17.35
C LEU A 19 -0.69 20.21 -17.24
N ILE A 20 -0.25 19.43 -18.22
CA ILE A 20 -0.33 17.96 -18.18
C ILE A 20 0.54 17.41 -17.05
N VAL A 21 1.77 17.90 -16.90
CA VAL A 21 2.68 17.47 -15.82
C VAL A 21 2.11 17.86 -14.45
N SER A 22 1.59 19.08 -14.30
CA SER A 22 0.92 19.51 -13.07
C SER A 22 -0.31 18.67 -12.76
N LEU A 23 -1.12 18.33 -13.77
CA LEU A 23 -2.29 17.47 -13.59
C LEU A 23 -1.90 16.05 -13.19
N GLN A 24 -0.83 15.50 -13.77
CA GLN A 24 -0.28 14.19 -13.37
C GLN A 24 0.24 14.19 -11.93
N ALA A 25 0.86 15.28 -11.48
CA ALA A 25 1.33 15.42 -10.10
C ALA A 25 0.18 15.53 -9.08
N VAL A 26 -0.96 16.10 -9.48
CA VAL A 26 -2.17 16.16 -8.62
C VAL A 26 -2.92 14.83 -8.62
N LEU A 27 -2.87 14.06 -9.71
CA LEU A 27 -3.48 12.74 -9.82
C LEU A 27 -2.66 11.61 -9.20
N ALA A 28 -1.35 11.81 -9.03
CA ALA A 28 -0.52 10.95 -8.21
C ALA A 28 -0.96 11.16 -6.74
N GLY A 29 -1.89 10.32 -6.28
CA GLY A 29 -2.30 10.32 -4.88
C GLY A 29 -1.09 10.18 -3.96
N LYS A 30 -1.24 10.67 -2.73
CA LYS A 30 -0.16 10.59 -1.74
C LYS A 30 0.17 9.12 -1.50
N GLU A 31 1.44 8.76 -1.61
CA GLU A 31 1.91 7.45 -1.18
C GLU A 31 1.70 7.31 0.34
N VAL A 32 1.02 6.25 0.74
CA VAL A 32 0.74 5.92 2.15
C VAL A 32 1.32 4.53 2.44
N ALA A 33 2.19 4.46 3.44
CA ALA A 33 2.64 3.19 4.00
C ALA A 33 1.56 2.67 4.96
N CYS A 34 1.06 1.45 4.72
CA CYS A 34 0.14 0.76 5.64
C CYS A 34 0.96 0.00 6.69
N ASP A 35 1.90 0.70 7.32
CA ASP A 35 2.92 0.10 8.19
C ASP A 35 2.43 -0.14 9.62
N ALA A 36 1.30 0.45 10.04
CA ALA A 36 0.65 0.13 11.32
C ALA A 36 -0.48 -0.89 11.15
N HIS A 37 -1.40 -0.66 10.21
CA HIS A 37 -2.53 -1.53 9.94
C HIS A 37 -2.88 -1.57 8.45
N PHE A 38 -3.31 -2.74 8.01
CA PHE A 38 -3.88 -2.96 6.69
C PHE A 38 -5.10 -3.86 6.81
N TRP A 39 -6.17 -3.54 6.10
CA TRP A 39 -7.30 -4.44 5.90
C TRP A 39 -7.87 -4.30 4.48
N ALA A 40 -8.10 -5.43 3.82
CA ALA A 40 -8.73 -5.49 2.52
C ALA A 40 -10.18 -5.99 2.63
N ASP A 41 -11.12 -5.14 2.25
CA ASP A 41 -12.49 -5.53 1.94
C ASP A 41 -12.53 -6.03 0.49
N GLU A 42 -12.72 -7.33 0.30
CA GLU A 42 -12.87 -7.94 -1.03
C GLU A 42 -14.36 -8.08 -1.43
N GLY A 43 -15.27 -7.38 -0.75
CA GLY A 43 -16.68 -7.36 -1.09
C GLY A 43 -17.00 -6.69 -2.44
N PRO A 44 -18.30 -6.50 -2.77
CA PRO A 44 -18.74 -5.92 -4.05
C PRO A 44 -18.16 -4.52 -4.35
N ASN A 45 -17.80 -3.77 -3.31
CA ASN A 45 -17.15 -2.47 -3.40
C ASN A 45 -15.80 -2.53 -2.67
N PRO A 46 -14.76 -3.08 -3.32
CA PRO A 46 -13.54 -3.41 -2.64
C PRO A 46 -12.78 -2.14 -2.24
N ARG A 47 -12.29 -2.14 -1.01
CA ARG A 47 -11.60 -1.00 -0.39
C ARG A 47 -10.50 -1.51 0.51
N ILE A 48 -9.46 -0.71 0.64
CA ILE A 48 -8.39 -0.96 1.59
C ILE A 48 -8.43 0.11 2.67
N SER A 49 -8.39 -0.34 3.92
CA SER A 49 -8.07 0.48 5.08
C SER A 49 -6.57 0.40 5.32
N CYS A 50 -5.97 1.56 5.57
CA CYS A 50 -4.52 1.71 5.64
C CYS A 50 -4.19 2.73 6.72
N VAL A 51 -3.46 2.30 7.74
CA VAL A 51 -3.00 3.16 8.83
C VAL A 51 -1.49 3.13 8.88
N THR A 52 -0.89 4.30 9.08
CA THR A 52 0.54 4.45 9.26
C THR A 52 0.91 4.73 10.71
N PHE A 53 2.11 4.32 11.13
CA PHE A 53 2.63 4.66 12.46
C PHE A 53 2.76 6.16 12.69
N GLU A 54 2.98 6.96 11.64
CA GLU A 54 3.10 8.43 11.75
C GLU A 54 1.75 9.08 12.14
N TYR A 55 0.63 8.48 11.73
CA TYR A 55 -0.72 8.99 11.93
C TYR A 55 -1.66 7.83 12.35
N PRO A 56 -1.53 7.32 13.58
CA PRO A 56 -2.23 6.10 14.01
C PRO A 56 -3.75 6.27 14.11
N ASP A 57 -4.24 7.51 14.26
CA ASP A 57 -5.67 7.84 14.33
C ASP A 57 -6.29 8.13 12.95
N ARG A 58 -5.51 8.01 11.87
CA ARG A 58 -5.98 8.29 10.51
C ARG A 58 -6.04 7.01 9.69
N ASP A 59 -7.26 6.62 9.33
CA ASP A 59 -7.52 5.56 8.36
C ASP A 59 -7.61 6.14 6.94
N TYR A 60 -6.68 5.74 6.09
CA TYR A 60 -6.70 6.06 4.68
C TYR A 60 -7.49 5.01 3.91
N HIS A 61 -8.46 5.46 3.13
CA HIS A 61 -9.20 4.61 2.21
C HIS A 61 -8.49 4.57 0.86
N CYS A 62 -7.88 3.43 0.55
CA CYS A 62 -7.08 3.25 -0.64
C CYS A 62 -7.79 2.36 -1.68
N LYS A 63 -7.55 2.63 -2.97
CA LYS A 63 -8.03 1.76 -4.04
C LYS A 63 -7.19 0.49 -4.11
N PRO A 64 -7.79 -0.71 -4.22
CA PRO A 64 -7.06 -1.98 -4.23
C PRO A 64 -5.90 -2.07 -5.24
N HIS A 65 -6.10 -1.58 -6.46
CA HIS A 65 -5.09 -1.65 -7.51
C HIS A 65 -3.91 -0.69 -7.32
N SER A 66 -4.00 0.24 -6.37
CA SER A 66 -2.90 1.18 -6.04
C SER A 66 -1.94 0.62 -5.00
N CYS A 67 -2.30 -0.51 -4.37
CA CYS A 67 -1.57 -1.07 -3.25
C CYS A 67 -0.61 -2.17 -3.70
N THR A 68 0.60 -2.14 -3.17
CA THR A 68 1.67 -3.06 -3.52
C THR A 68 2.39 -3.60 -2.27
N ALA A 69 2.92 -4.80 -2.39
CA ALA A 69 3.73 -5.45 -1.37
C ALA A 69 5.20 -5.57 -1.84
N PRO A 70 6.16 -5.66 -0.91
CA PRO A 70 7.55 -5.94 -1.23
C PRO A 70 7.70 -7.30 -1.95
N ALA A 71 8.65 -7.37 -2.88
CA ALA A 71 9.07 -8.61 -3.53
C ALA A 71 10.59 -8.71 -3.54
N LYS A 72 11.13 -9.89 -3.87
CA LYS A 72 12.59 -10.08 -4.03
C LYS A 72 13.22 -9.10 -5.04
N LYS A 73 12.43 -8.64 -6.02
CA LYS A 73 12.81 -7.62 -6.99
C LYS A 73 11.64 -6.67 -7.18
N GLY A 74 11.81 -5.42 -6.76
CA GLY A 74 10.78 -4.39 -6.86
C GLY A 74 9.55 -4.68 -5.98
N THR A 75 8.38 -4.41 -6.52
CA THR A 75 7.09 -4.58 -5.84
C THR A 75 6.20 -5.57 -6.57
N GLN A 76 5.20 -6.08 -5.88
CA GLN A 76 4.16 -6.94 -6.42
C GLN A 76 2.79 -6.49 -5.93
N SER A 77 1.72 -7.04 -6.49
CA SER A 77 0.36 -6.76 -6.01
C SER A 77 0.22 -7.15 -4.54
N TRP A 78 -0.57 -6.36 -3.78
CA TRP A 78 -0.71 -6.50 -2.33
C TRP A 78 -1.21 -7.90 -1.90
N ASP A 79 -2.04 -8.56 -2.72
CA ASP A 79 -2.61 -9.88 -2.47
C ASP A 79 -1.57 -11.01 -2.45
N LYS A 80 -0.35 -10.72 -2.90
CA LYS A 80 0.79 -11.62 -2.86
C LYS A 80 1.66 -11.45 -1.62
N LEU A 81 1.31 -10.53 -0.72
CA LEU A 81 1.99 -10.43 0.57
C LEU A 81 1.80 -11.73 1.35
N GLN A 82 2.89 -12.21 1.94
CA GLN A 82 2.89 -13.42 2.75
C GLN A 82 3.64 -13.15 4.05
N PHE A 83 3.16 -13.77 5.11
CA PHE A 83 3.85 -13.80 6.40
C PHE A 83 4.13 -15.25 6.76
N GLY A 84 5.27 -15.52 7.37
CA GLY A 84 5.53 -16.83 7.93
C GLY A 84 7.00 -17.16 8.08
N PRO A 85 7.31 -18.16 8.93
CA PRO A 85 6.38 -18.96 9.73
C PRO A 85 5.66 -18.16 10.84
N CYS A 86 4.35 -18.37 11.00
CA CYS A 86 3.50 -17.73 12.00
C CYS A 86 2.93 -18.78 12.95
N HIS A 87 2.61 -18.40 14.18
CA HIS A 87 2.15 -19.32 15.22
C HIS A 87 0.80 -18.91 15.81
N ARG A 88 0.09 -19.91 16.33
CA ARG A 88 -1.16 -19.77 17.08
C ARG A 88 -1.23 -20.89 18.11
N SER A 89 -1.77 -20.59 19.30
CA SER A 89 -1.90 -21.58 20.38
C SER A 89 -2.64 -22.84 19.92
N GLY A 90 -2.03 -24.01 20.14
CA GLY A 90 -2.60 -25.30 19.76
C GLY A 90 -2.43 -25.69 18.29
N HIS A 91 -1.72 -24.90 17.48
CA HIS A 91 -1.51 -25.15 16.05
C HIS A 91 -0.02 -25.17 15.68
N PRO A 92 0.39 -25.96 14.67
CA PRO A 92 1.75 -25.90 14.13
C PRO A 92 2.00 -24.53 13.48
N LYS A 93 3.29 -24.16 13.33
CA LYS A 93 3.66 -22.96 12.59
C LYS A 93 3.31 -23.11 11.10
N VAL A 94 2.81 -22.04 10.48
CA VAL A 94 2.35 -22.04 9.07
C VAL A 94 2.82 -20.79 8.32
N GLN A 95 2.82 -20.88 6.98
CA GLN A 95 2.94 -19.71 6.11
C GLN A 95 1.53 -19.19 5.79
N ILE A 96 1.30 -17.90 5.99
CA ILE A 96 0.07 -17.20 5.62
C ILE A 96 0.26 -16.55 4.26
N THR A 97 -0.42 -17.06 3.24
CA THR A 97 -0.29 -16.60 1.84
C THR A 97 -1.42 -15.71 1.35
N HIS A 98 -2.53 -15.65 2.09
CA HIS A 98 -3.72 -14.88 1.74
C HIS A 98 -4.11 -14.00 2.92
N VAL A 99 -3.40 -12.89 3.06
CA VAL A 99 -3.57 -11.95 4.16
C VAL A 99 -4.83 -11.13 3.92
N LYS A 100 -5.77 -11.20 4.87
CA LYS A 100 -6.97 -10.37 4.87
C LYS A 100 -6.73 -9.04 5.57
N GLN A 101 -6.02 -9.08 6.69
CA GLN A 101 -5.58 -7.91 7.44
C GLN A 101 -4.36 -8.21 8.30
N TYR A 102 -3.69 -7.15 8.73
CA TYR A 102 -2.66 -7.24 9.75
C TYR A 102 -2.61 -6.02 10.66
N PHE A 103 -2.07 -6.21 11.86
CA PHE A 103 -1.66 -5.16 12.78
C PHE A 103 -0.20 -5.35 13.14
N ARG A 104 0.62 -4.31 12.97
CA ARG A 104 2.06 -4.37 13.24
C ARG A 104 2.36 -3.85 14.62
N GLY A 105 2.99 -4.69 15.43
CA GLY A 105 3.54 -4.34 16.73
C GLY A 105 5.05 -4.08 16.66
N LEU A 106 5.68 -3.99 17.83
CA LEU A 106 7.13 -3.76 17.94
C LEU A 106 7.97 -5.00 17.61
N GLY A 107 7.50 -6.20 17.95
CA GLY A 107 8.26 -7.45 17.80
C GLY A 107 7.62 -8.50 16.88
N SER A 108 6.33 -8.32 16.57
CA SER A 108 5.56 -9.23 15.74
C SER A 108 4.51 -8.48 14.94
N VAL A 109 3.91 -9.18 13.98
CA VAL A 109 2.71 -8.77 13.27
C VAL A 109 1.61 -9.79 13.55
N ALA A 110 0.45 -9.28 13.97
CA ALA A 110 -0.78 -10.05 14.08
C ALA A 110 -1.45 -10.07 12.70
N VAL A 111 -1.57 -11.25 12.10
CA VAL A 111 -2.09 -11.43 10.74
C VAL A 111 -3.38 -12.22 10.79
N GLN A 112 -4.42 -11.74 10.12
CA GLN A 112 -5.63 -12.50 9.87
C GLN A 112 -5.57 -13.12 8.48
N ASP A 113 -5.77 -14.43 8.39
CA ASP A 113 -5.98 -15.09 7.11
C ASP A 113 -7.41 -14.88 6.57
N LYS A 114 -7.69 -15.40 5.37
CA LYS A 114 -9.04 -15.32 4.78
C LYS A 114 -10.10 -16.15 5.52
N ALA A 115 -9.71 -17.18 6.26
CA ALA A 115 -10.64 -17.95 7.09
C ALA A 115 -11.09 -17.17 8.34
N GLY A 116 -10.35 -16.11 8.69
CA GLY A 116 -10.61 -15.25 9.83
C GLY A 116 -9.78 -15.61 11.06
N ASP A 117 -8.87 -16.57 10.95
CA ASP A 117 -7.99 -16.97 12.03
C ASP A 117 -6.83 -15.98 12.19
N TRP A 118 -6.47 -15.72 13.45
CA TRP A 118 -5.39 -14.82 13.82
C TRP A 118 -4.11 -15.60 14.13
N TRP A 119 -3.01 -15.10 13.58
CA TRP A 119 -1.68 -15.67 13.68
C TRP A 119 -0.69 -14.59 14.10
N GLU A 120 0.26 -14.94 14.95
CA GLU A 120 1.38 -14.07 15.30
C GLU A 120 2.63 -14.48 14.52
N CYS A 121 3.27 -13.53 13.86
CA CYS A 121 4.48 -13.76 13.10
C CYS A 121 5.59 -12.86 13.64
N ASN A 122 6.59 -13.43 14.30
CA ASN A 122 7.67 -12.62 14.90
C ASN A 122 8.61 -12.09 13.81
N TYR A 123 9.10 -10.86 13.98
CA TYR A 123 10.00 -10.26 12.99
C TYR A 123 11.40 -10.88 12.98
N PHE A 124 11.88 -11.33 14.15
CA PHE A 124 13.25 -11.79 14.32
C PHE A 124 13.35 -13.31 14.51
N GLU A 125 12.46 -13.90 15.31
CA GLU A 125 12.51 -15.33 15.64
C GLU A 125 12.04 -16.22 14.48
N ASP A 126 11.10 -15.72 13.69
CA ASP A 126 10.47 -16.47 12.61
C ASP A 126 11.08 -16.14 11.24
N GLY A 127 11.74 -15.00 11.09
CA GLY A 127 12.52 -14.64 9.88
C GLY A 127 12.16 -13.28 9.29
N GLU A 128 13.06 -12.72 8.48
CA GLU A 128 12.97 -11.33 7.97
C GLU A 128 11.75 -11.05 7.07
N GLY A 129 11.11 -12.10 6.54
CA GLY A 129 9.93 -11.96 5.68
C GLY A 129 8.72 -11.32 6.36
N ASN A 130 8.67 -11.34 7.70
CA ASN A 130 7.54 -10.83 8.47
C ASN A 130 7.54 -9.30 8.61
N ASN A 131 8.60 -8.62 8.16
CA ASN A 131 8.71 -7.17 8.20
C ASN A 131 8.11 -6.46 6.97
N GLY A 132 7.52 -7.18 6.01
CA GLY A 132 6.86 -6.59 4.84
C GLY A 132 5.60 -5.79 5.20
N ALA A 133 5.46 -4.58 4.66
CA ALA A 133 4.25 -3.76 4.77
C ALA A 133 3.75 -3.38 3.37
N ILE A 134 2.45 -3.16 3.25
CA ILE A 134 1.82 -2.67 2.01
C ILE A 134 2.03 -1.17 1.89
N THR A 135 2.23 -0.71 0.66
CA THR A 135 2.26 0.71 0.29
C THR A 135 1.21 0.97 -0.78
N CYS A 136 0.44 2.04 -0.66
CA CYS A 136 -0.63 2.43 -1.57
C CYS A 136 -0.43 3.84 -2.11
N THR A 137 -0.82 4.11 -3.35
CA THR A 137 -0.62 5.42 -4.01
C THR A 137 -1.90 6.17 -4.39
N ASP A 138 -3.07 5.57 -4.25
CA ASP A 138 -4.36 6.20 -4.50
C ASP A 138 -5.24 6.06 -3.26
N CYS A 139 -5.04 6.98 -2.32
CA CYS A 139 -5.67 6.99 -1.00
C CYS A 139 -6.30 8.34 -0.71
N GLY A 140 -7.51 8.33 -0.15
CA GLY A 140 -8.16 9.49 0.46
C GLY A 140 -8.21 9.35 1.98
N SER A 141 -7.95 10.43 2.71
CA SER A 141 -8.31 10.50 4.14
C SER A 141 -9.78 10.88 4.25
N ASN A 142 -10.56 10.12 5.02
CA ASN A 142 -11.85 10.63 5.52
C ASN A 142 -11.63 11.74 6.55
#